data_AF-A0A9Q5Z423-F1
#
_entry.id   AF-A0A9Q5Z423-F1
#
_cell.length_a   1.000
_cell.length_b   1.000
_cell.length_c   1.000
_cell.angle_alpha   90.00
_cell.angle_beta   90.00
_cell.angle_gamma   90.00
#
_symmetry.space_group_name_H-M   'P 1'
#
loop_
_entity.id
_entity.type
_entity.pdbx_description
1 polymer ?
#
loop_
_entity_poly.entity_id
_entity_poly.type
_entity_poly.pdbx_seq_one_letter_code
_entity_poly.pdbx_strand_id
1 'polypeptide(L)' 'MLDPADEKIAQLINQTNAQMQRLGWTVAQGREHLQKYYGVRSRLQLTEEELDNFLLFLQLTDTEESP' A
#
# COMPACT_ATOMS: atom_id res chain seq x y z
N MET A 1 -5.23 18.16 -17.88
CA MET A 1 -6.23 17.84 -16.85
C MET A 1 -5.79 16.49 -16.32
N LEU A 2 -5.43 16.38 -15.03
CA LEU A 2 -5.08 15.08 -14.45
C LEU A 2 -6.36 14.23 -14.47
N ASP A 3 -6.28 12.98 -14.89
CA ASP A 3 -7.44 12.11 -14.82
C ASP A 3 -7.77 11.83 -13.35
N PRO A 4 -9.04 11.85 -12.93
CA PRO A 4 -9.43 11.66 -11.53
C PRO A 4 -8.97 10.30 -10.97
N ALA A 5 -8.81 9.29 -11.83
CA ALA A 5 -8.23 8.00 -11.47
C ALA A 5 -6.75 8.12 -11.05
N ASP A 6 -5.95 8.96 -11.73
CA ASP A 6 -4.55 9.18 -11.39
C ASP A 6 -4.40 9.87 -10.04
N GLU A 7 -5.29 10.81 -9.72
CA GLU A 7 -5.30 11.48 -8.41
C GLU A 7 -5.58 10.48 -7.28
N LYS A 8 -6.56 9.59 -7.48
CA LYS A 8 -6.92 8.56 -6.50
C LYS A 8 -5.78 7.57 -6.28
N ILE A 9 -5.12 7.10 -7.35
CA ILE A 9 -3.94 6.23 -7.27
C ILE A 9 -2.81 6.94 -6.49
N ALA A 10 -2.54 8.22 -6.79
CA ALA A 10 -1.53 8.99 -6.08
C ALA A 10 -1.86 9.13 -4.58
N GLN A 11 -3.12 9.38 -4.24
CA GLN A 11 -3.59 9.42 -2.85
C GLN A 11 -3.38 8.08 -2.13
N LEU A 12 -3.76 6.96 -2.77
CA LEU A 12 -3.57 5.63 -2.19
C LEU A 12 -2.09 5.32 -1.94
N ILE A 13 -1.21 5.59 -2.89
CA ILE A 13 0.24 5.42 -2.73
C ILE A 13 0.76 6.22 -1.52
N ASN A 14 0.34 7.47 -1.37
CA ASN A 14 0.73 8.31 -0.25
C ASN A 14 0.21 7.76 1.09
N GLN A 15 -1.02 7.27 1.14
CA GLN A 15 -1.59 6.65 2.34
C GLN A 15 -0.85 5.36 2.70
N THR A 16 -0.58 4.49 1.73
CA THR A 16 0.21 3.26 1.95
C THR A 16 1.61 3.59 2.46
N ASN A 17 2.27 4.63 1.91
CA ASN A 17 3.56 5.10 2.42
C ASN A 17 3.48 5.51 3.90
N ALA A 18 2.48 6.31 4.25
CA ALA A 18 2.30 6.76 5.63
C ALA A 18 2.03 5.58 6.59
N GLN A 19 1.20 4.62 6.20
CA GLN A 19 0.92 3.44 7.03
C GLN A 19 2.14 2.54 7.18
N MET A 20 2.87 2.27 6.09
CA MET A 20 4.13 1.52 6.19
C MET A 20 5.11 2.19 7.15
N GLN A 21 5.24 3.52 7.10
CA GLN A 21 6.11 4.26 8.03
C GLN A 21 5.65 4.15 9.48
N ARG A 22 4.34 4.22 9.74
CA ARG A 22 3.77 4.06 11.09
C ARG A 22 4.05 2.69 11.68
N LEU A 23 3.90 1.65 10.87
CA LEU A 23 4.18 0.25 11.24
C LEU A 23 5.68 -0.09 11.28
N GLY A 24 6.56 0.86 10.93
CA GLY A 24 8.00 0.58 10.79
C GLY A 24 8.36 -0.38 9.66
N TRP A 25 7.45 -0.59 8.69
CA TRP A 25 7.70 -1.44 7.54
C TRP A 25 8.78 -0.85 6.63
N THR A 26 9.78 -1.66 6.35
CA THR A 26 10.80 -1.34 5.35
C THR A 26 10.24 -1.45 3.94
N VAL A 27 10.87 -0.76 2.99
CA VAL A 27 10.56 -0.90 1.55
C VAL A 27 10.73 -2.35 1.09
N ALA A 28 11.66 -3.11 1.69
CA ALA A 28 11.87 -4.51 1.38
C ALA A 28 10.67 -5.38 1.78
N GLN A 29 10.13 -5.20 3.00
CA GLN A 29 8.93 -5.90 3.47
C GLN A 29 7.71 -5.57 2.59
N GLY A 30 7.53 -4.28 2.27
CA GLY A 30 6.48 -3.88 1.33
C GLY A 30 6.64 -4.58 -0.01
N ARG A 31 7.84 -4.53 -0.61
CA ARG A 31 8.13 -5.17 -1.90
C ARG A 31 7.94 -6.70 -1.88
N GLU A 32 8.29 -7.36 -0.79
CA GLU A 32 8.09 -8.81 -0.62
C GLU A 32 6.59 -9.14 -0.58
N HIS A 33 5.81 -8.38 0.18
CA HIS A 33 4.36 -8.49 0.20
C HIS A 33 3.78 -8.32 -1.22
N LEU A 34 4.24 -7.30 -1.96
CA LEU A 34 3.75 -7.06 -3.32
C LEU A 34 4.04 -8.21 -4.27
N GLN A 35 5.24 -8.79 -4.18
CA GLN A 35 5.60 -9.94 -5.01
C GLN A 35 4.79 -11.18 -4.63
N LYS A 36 4.53 -11.38 -3.34
CA LYS A 36 3.81 -12.55 -2.84
C LYS A 36 2.32 -12.54 -3.19
N TYR A 37 1.66 -11.39 -3.06
CA TYR A 37 0.20 -11.30 -3.20
C TYR A 37 -0.26 -10.77 -4.57
N TYR A 38 0.54 -9.96 -5.25
CA TYR A 38 0.18 -9.34 -6.53
C TYR A 38 1.15 -9.67 -7.68
N GLY A 39 2.29 -10.31 -7.39
CA GLY A 39 3.28 -10.66 -8.41
C GLY A 39 4.09 -9.49 -8.97
N VAL A 40 3.98 -8.29 -8.37
CA VAL A 40 4.66 -7.06 -8.84
C VAL A 40 5.76 -6.62 -7.90
N ARG A 41 6.67 -5.76 -8.38
CA ARG A 41 7.82 -5.27 -7.61
C ARG A 41 7.65 -3.86 -7.07
N SER A 42 6.63 -3.14 -7.54
CA SER A 42 6.37 -1.74 -7.17
C SER A 42 4.87 -1.49 -7.06
N ARG A 43 4.49 -0.62 -6.11
CA ARG A 43 3.11 -0.13 -5.94
C ARG A 43 2.61 0.64 -7.16
N LEU A 44 3.51 1.22 -7.95
CA LEU A 44 3.15 1.90 -9.20
C LEU A 44 2.62 0.94 -10.27
N GLN A 45 2.78 -0.37 -10.08
CA GLN A 45 2.26 -1.39 -10.98
C GLN A 45 0.91 -1.95 -10.50
N LEU A 46 0.45 -1.52 -9.33
CA LEU A 46 -0.84 -1.95 -8.79
C LEU A 46 -1.95 -1.10 -9.40
N THR A 47 -3.09 -1.74 -9.58
CA THR A 47 -4.38 -1.10 -9.83
C THR A 47 -4.88 -0.37 -8.58
N GLU A 48 -5.90 0.48 -8.75
CA GLU A 48 -6.55 1.17 -7.63
C GLU A 48 -7.06 0.18 -6.57
N GLU A 49 -7.74 -0.90 -6.99
CA GLU A 49 -8.28 -1.92 -6.09
C GLU A 49 -7.18 -2.66 -5.33
N GLU A 50 -6.08 -2.99 -6.00
CA GLU A 50 -4.93 -3.65 -5.35
C GLU A 50 -4.23 -2.74 -4.35
N LEU A 51 -4.12 -1.44 -4.65
CA LEU A 51 -3.61 -0.44 -3.70
C LEU A 51 -4.51 -0.30 -2.47
N ASP A 52 -5.82 -0.28 -2.67
CA ASP A 52 -6.80 -0.20 -1.59
C ASP A 52 -6.73 -1.44 -0.69
N ASN A 53 -6.67 -2.64 -1.29
CA ASN A 53 -6.47 -3.89 -0.56
C ASN A 53 -5.15 -3.91 0.22
N PHE A 54 -4.06 -3.43 -0.36
CA PHE A 54 -2.77 -3.37 0.33
C PHE A 54 -2.81 -2.37 1.49
N LEU A 55 -3.45 -1.21 1.30
CA LEU A 55 -3.65 -0.23 2.37
C LEU A 55 -4.49 -0.80 3.52
N LEU A 56 -5.59 -1.49 3.22
CA LEU A 56 -6.43 -2.14 4.21
C LEU A 56 -5.65 -3.19 5.02
N PHE A 57 -4.84 -4.01 4.35
CA PHE A 57 -3.98 -4.97 5.03
C PHE A 57 -3.04 -4.30 6.05
N LEU A 58 -2.41 -3.18 5.68
CA LEU A 58 -1.55 -2.42 6.59
C LEU A 58 -2.36 -1.88 7.80
N GLN A 59 -3.55 -1.32 7.56
CA GLN A 59 -4.39 -0.79 8.64
C GLN A 59 -4.87 -1.88 9.62
N LEU A 60 -5.19 -3.07 9.11
CA LEU A 60 -5.55 -4.21 9.95
C LEU A 60 -4.34 -4.74 10.74
N THR A 61 -3.15 -4.72 10.13
CA THR A 61 -1.90 -5.08 10.83
C THR A 61 -1.62 -4.13 12.00
N ASP A 62 -1.91 -2.83 11.85
CA ASP A 62 -1.79 -1.81 12.91
C ASP A 62 -2.75 -2.08 14.09
N THR A 63 -3.92 -2.64 13.79
CA THR A 63 -4.99 -2.84 14.78
C THR A 63 -4.71 -4.05 15.69
N GLU A 64 -3.95 -5.05 15.24
CA GLU A 64 -3.63 -6.25 16.04
C GLU A 64 -2.46 -6.04 17.03
N GLU A 65 -1.71 -4.94 16.94
CA GLU A 65 -0.61 -4.60 17.86
C GLU A 65 -1.01 -3.62 18.99
N SER A 66 -2.25 -3.65 19.47
CA SER A 66 -2.63 -3.05 20.76
C SER A 66 -2.82 -4.12 21.84
N PRO A 67 -2.12 -4.04 23.00
CA PRO A 67 -2.13 -5.04 24.06
C PRO A 67 -3.46 -5.21 24.80
#